data_AF-A0A833WGM7-F1
#
_entry.id   AF-A0A833WGM7-F1
#
_cell.length_a   1.000
_cell.length_b   1.000
_cell.length_c   1.000
_cell.angle_alpha   90.00
_cell.angle_beta   90.00
_cell.angle_gamma   90.00
#
_symmetry.space_group_name_H-M   'P 1'
#
loop_
_entity.id
_entity.type
_entity.pdbx_description
1 polymer ?
#
loop_
_entity_poly.entity_id
_entity_poly.type
_entity_poly.pdbx_seq_one_letter_code
_entity_poly.pdbx_strand_id
1 'polypeptide(L)'
;MCLFVLSRLRIGFITGPKPLIERIVLHIQVSTMHPSTFAQLLVSQLLYQWGEEGFLAHVDRVIDFYRKQRDALMAAADKWLSGLAEWHVPTAGMFLWVKIKGIHDVRKLIEEKAFKKEIFMLPGCGFYIDSSAPCPYFRASFSSASPEQMDLAFQRLAQLIKESL
;
A
#
# COMPACT_ATOMS: atom_id res chain seq x y z
N MET A 1 12.49 6.00 3.81
CA MET A 1 13.06 6.37 2.50
C MET A 1 12.16 6.01 1.31
N CYS A 2 11.84 4.73 1.04
CA CYS A 2 11.11 4.35 -0.18
C CYS A 2 9.72 4.99 -0.36
N LEU A 3 9.00 5.27 0.73
CA LEU A 3 7.66 5.88 0.68
C LEU A 3 7.69 7.41 0.69
N PHE A 4 8.78 7.99 1.19
CA PHE A 4 8.87 9.41 1.56
C PHE A 4 9.91 10.18 0.76
N VAL A 5 10.71 9.53 -0.08
CA VAL A 5 11.69 10.22 -0.93
C VAL A 5 11.51 9.70 -2.34
N LEU A 6 12.06 8.53 -2.67
CA LEU A 6 11.91 7.90 -3.98
C LEU A 6 12.07 6.38 -3.83
N SER A 7 11.04 5.61 -4.16
CA SER A 7 11.07 4.14 -4.11
C SER A 7 12.08 3.52 -5.10
N ARG A 8 12.40 4.24 -6.18
CA ARG A 8 13.28 3.79 -7.26
C ARG A 8 14.77 3.89 -6.95
N LEU A 9 15.16 4.65 -5.92
CA LEU A 9 16.58 4.82 -5.57
C LEU A 9 17.19 3.63 -4.83
N ARG A 10 16.37 2.65 -4.39
CA ARG A 10 16.82 1.43 -3.70
C ARG A 10 17.68 1.71 -2.46
N ILE A 11 17.39 2.81 -1.75
CA ILE A 11 18.07 3.15 -0.50
C ILE A 11 17.17 2.87 0.70
N GLY A 12 17.75 2.20 1.69
CA GLY A 12 17.22 1.99 3.02
C GLY A 12 18.37 1.90 4.02
N PHE A 13 18.04 1.85 5.31
CA PHE A 13 19.01 1.63 6.37
C PHE A 13 18.46 0.59 7.35
N ILE A 14 19.35 -0.09 8.06
CA ILE A 14 19.03 -1.06 9.10
C ILE A 14 19.68 -0.55 10.38
N THR A 15 18.93 -0.56 11.49
CA THR A 15 19.43 -0.24 12.83
C THR A 15 19.19 -1.44 13.76
N GLY A 16 20.14 -1.77 14.62
CA GLY A 16 20.06 -2.94 15.49
C GLY A 16 21.36 -3.27 16.23
N PRO A 17 21.38 -4.38 16.99
CA PRO A 17 22.56 -4.81 17.75
C PRO A 17 23.78 -5.02 16.86
N LYS A 18 24.93 -4.48 17.28
CA LYS A 18 26.19 -4.52 16.51
C LYS A 18 26.56 -5.93 16.00
N PRO A 19 26.49 -7.01 16.81
CA PRO A 19 26.85 -8.35 16.33
C PRO A 19 25.98 -8.86 15.16
N LEU A 20 24.73 -8.41 15.07
CA LEU A 20 23.83 -8.78 13.97
C LEU A 20 24.10 -7.94 12.72
N ILE A 21 24.33 -6.63 12.90
CA ILE A 21 24.65 -5.72 11.79
C ILE A 21 25.95 -6.15 11.09
N GLU A 22 26.97 -6.55 11.84
CA GLU A 22 28.24 -7.03 11.26
C GLU A 22 28.04 -8.24 10.34
N ARG A 23 27.17 -9.18 10.69
CA ARG A 23 26.84 -10.33 9.83
C ARG A 23 26.14 -9.92 8.55
N ILE A 24 25.24 -8.94 8.63
CA ILE A 24 24.56 -8.38 7.45
C ILE A 24 25.56 -7.65 6.54
N VAL A 25 26.47 -6.86 7.11
CA VAL A 25 27.50 -6.13 6.36
C VAL A 25 28.42 -7.09 5.60
N LEU A 26 28.88 -8.18 6.24
CA LEU A 26 29.68 -9.21 5.59
C LEU A 26 28.95 -9.85 4.39
N HIS A 27 27.66 -10.13 4.55
CA HIS A 27 26.84 -10.65 3.44
C HIS A 27 26.66 -9.62 2.31
N ILE A 28 26.51 -8.34 2.64
CA ILE A 28 26.42 -7.25 1.65
C ILE A 28 27.72 -7.17 0.83
N GLN A 29 28.90 -7.25 1.47
CA GLN A 29 30.20 -7.16 0.80
C GLN A 29 30.39 -8.18 -0.33
N VAL A 30 29.85 -9.38 -0.19
CA VAL A 30 29.97 -10.45 -1.20
C VAL A 30 28.81 -10.52 -2.19
N SER A 31 27.73 -9.75 -1.97
CA SER A 31 26.53 -9.78 -2.81
C SER A 31 26.39 -8.52 -3.66
N THR A 32 26.15 -7.38 -3.01
CA THR A 32 25.87 -6.09 -3.66
C THR A 32 26.97 -5.06 -3.43
N MET A 33 27.94 -5.39 -2.57
CA MET A 33 29.02 -4.55 -2.05
C MET A 33 28.54 -3.32 -1.26
N HIS A 34 27.74 -2.46 -1.88
CA HIS A 34 27.15 -1.27 -1.27
C HIS A 34 25.95 -0.78 -2.11
N PRO A 35 25.04 0.04 -1.55
CA PRO A 35 24.02 0.71 -2.35
C PRO A 35 24.65 1.68 -3.35
N SER A 36 23.91 2.06 -4.41
CA SER A 36 24.41 2.96 -5.44
C SER A 36 24.99 4.24 -4.86
N THR A 37 26.29 4.50 -5.10
CA THR A 37 26.99 5.69 -4.60
C THR A 37 26.34 6.98 -5.10
N PHE A 38 25.88 7.00 -6.34
CA PHE A 38 25.16 8.15 -6.92
C PHE A 38 23.85 8.42 -6.17
N ALA A 39 23.06 7.37 -5.91
CA ALA A 39 21.82 7.52 -5.15
C ALA A 39 22.09 7.97 -3.71
N GLN A 40 23.17 7.47 -3.08
CA GLN A 40 23.57 7.88 -1.74
C GLN A 40 23.93 9.37 -1.71
N LEU A 41 24.71 9.85 -2.67
CA LEU A 41 25.08 11.26 -2.78
C LEU A 41 23.86 12.15 -2.97
N LEU A 42 22.94 11.77 -3.86
CA LEU A 42 21.72 12.55 -4.12
C LEU A 42 20.86 12.67 -2.86
N VAL A 43 20.61 11.57 -2.17
CA VAL A 43 19.81 11.58 -0.94
C VAL A 43 20.54 12.29 0.19
N SER A 44 21.86 12.11 0.32
CA SER A 44 22.67 12.80 1.32
C SER A 44 22.65 14.31 1.14
N GLN A 45 22.80 14.80 -0.09
CA GLN A 45 22.75 16.24 -0.39
C GLN A 45 21.36 16.81 -0.13
N LEU A 46 20.29 16.09 -0.52
CA LEU A 46 18.91 16.49 -0.24
C LEU A 46 18.65 16.61 1.26
N LEU A 47 19.01 15.59 2.04
CA LEU A 47 18.81 15.59 3.49
C LEU A 47 19.66 16.65 4.19
N TYR A 48 20.88 16.89 3.71
CA TYR A 48 21.75 17.94 4.25
C TYR A 48 21.17 19.34 3.98
N GLN A 49 20.64 19.59 2.77
CA GLN A 49 20.01 20.86 2.42
C GLN A 49 18.69 21.10 3.16
N TRP A 50 17.88 20.07 3.33
CA TRP A 50 16.64 20.19 4.10
C TRP A 50 16.88 20.35 5.60
N GLY A 51 17.95 19.75 6.12
CA GLY A 51 18.11 19.57 7.55
C GLY A 51 17.01 18.70 8.14
N GLU A 52 17.00 18.58 9.48
CA GLU A 52 15.99 17.81 10.20
C GLU A 52 14.60 18.41 10.02
N GLU A 53 14.47 19.73 10.20
CA GLU A 53 13.19 20.43 10.09
C GLU A 53 12.59 20.34 8.68
N GLY A 54 13.39 20.52 7.63
CA GLY A 54 12.91 20.40 6.26
C GLY A 54 12.50 18.98 5.89
N PHE A 55 13.20 17.98 6.43
CA PHE A 55 12.83 16.57 6.26
C PHE A 55 11.50 16.26 6.97
N LEU A 56 11.33 16.68 8.22
CA LEU A 56 10.08 16.50 8.96
C LEU A 56 8.91 17.23 8.27
N ALA A 57 9.11 18.47 7.81
CA ALA A 57 8.11 19.20 7.04
C ALA A 57 7.74 18.49 5.73
N HIS A 58 8.70 17.83 5.06
CA HIS A 58 8.39 17.01 3.90
C HIS A 58 7.54 15.79 4.27
N VAL A 59 7.89 15.10 5.35
CA VAL A 59 7.12 13.95 5.86
C VAL A 59 5.70 14.37 6.19
N ASP A 60 5.49 15.51 6.86
CA ASP A 60 4.16 16.02 7.19
C ASP A 60 3.31 16.32 5.95
N ARG A 61 3.91 16.93 4.90
CA ARG A 61 3.22 17.14 3.62
C ARG A 61 2.76 15.83 2.98
N VAL A 62 3.61 14.80 3.04
CA VAL A 62 3.27 13.46 2.52
C VAL A 62 2.17 12.81 3.38
N ILE A 63 2.24 12.92 4.70
CA ILE A 63 1.19 12.43 5.61
C ILE A 63 -0.15 13.11 5.30
N ASP A 64 -0.17 14.43 5.12
CA ASP A 64 -1.39 15.17 4.80
C ASP A 64 -1.98 14.75 3.46
N PHE A 65 -1.15 14.49 2.45
CA PHE A 65 -1.60 13.92 1.18
C PHE A 65 -2.27 12.56 1.39
N TYR A 66 -1.60 11.62 2.07
CA TYR A 66 -2.16 10.29 2.31
C TYR A 66 -3.39 10.31 3.22
N ARG A 67 -3.49 11.29 4.14
CA ARG A 67 -4.68 11.49 4.98
C ARG A 67 -5.89 11.86 4.11
N LYS A 68 -5.75 12.83 3.21
CA LYS A 68 -6.81 13.22 2.27
C LYS A 68 -7.23 12.05 1.37
N GLN A 69 -6.26 11.30 0.86
CA GLN A 69 -6.53 10.12 0.02
C GLN A 69 -7.27 9.01 0.79
N ARG A 70 -6.87 8.75 2.04
CA ARG A 70 -7.57 7.82 2.93
C ARG A 70 -9.01 8.27 3.14
N ASP A 71 -9.22 9.53 3.47
CA ASP A 71 -10.54 10.06 3.79
C ASP A 71 -11.48 10.00 2.57
N ALA A 72 -10.97 10.28 1.37
CA ALA A 72 -11.70 10.11 0.12
C ALA A 72 -12.09 8.64 -0.13
N LEU A 73 -11.16 7.69 0.06
CA LEU A 73 -11.45 6.26 -0.10
C LEU A 73 -12.49 5.79 0.93
N MET A 74 -12.39 6.24 2.17
CA MET A 74 -13.32 5.92 3.24
C MET A 74 -14.72 6.43 2.92
N ALA A 75 -14.87 7.66 2.45
CA ALA A 75 -16.16 8.21 2.03
C ALA A 75 -16.79 7.38 0.90
N ALA A 76 -15.99 6.93 -0.08
CA ALA A 76 -16.47 6.04 -1.13
C ALA A 76 -16.87 4.65 -0.58
N ALA A 77 -16.11 4.11 0.39
CA ALA A 77 -16.41 2.82 1.01
C ALA A 77 -17.73 2.90 1.78
N ASP A 78 -17.89 3.92 2.64
CA ASP A 78 -19.10 4.15 3.42
C ASP A 78 -20.32 4.34 2.50
N LYS A 79 -20.15 5.02 1.36
CA LYS A 79 -21.23 5.26 0.39
C LYS A 79 -21.68 4.01 -0.35
N TRP A 80 -20.75 3.16 -0.80
CA TRP A 80 -21.07 2.06 -1.75
C TRP A 80 -21.00 0.66 -1.14
N LEU A 81 -20.15 0.46 -0.14
CA LEU A 81 -19.86 -0.86 0.42
C LEU A 81 -20.54 -1.10 1.77
N SER A 82 -21.21 -0.09 2.35
CA SER A 82 -21.99 -0.24 3.57
C SER A 82 -23.02 -1.38 3.45
N GLY A 83 -22.96 -2.32 4.39
CA GLY A 83 -23.82 -3.51 4.40
C GLY A 83 -23.35 -4.67 3.50
N LEU A 84 -22.46 -4.42 2.53
CA LEU A 84 -21.88 -5.45 1.65
C LEU A 84 -20.51 -5.92 2.11
N ALA A 85 -19.75 -5.05 2.79
CA ALA A 85 -18.41 -5.33 3.25
C ALA A 85 -18.15 -4.73 4.64
N GLU A 86 -17.04 -5.14 5.25
CA GLU A 86 -16.52 -4.62 6.52
C GLU A 86 -15.06 -4.22 6.33
N TRP A 87 -14.65 -3.12 6.95
CA TRP A 87 -13.27 -2.64 6.91
C TRP A 87 -12.94 -1.89 8.20
N HIS A 88 -11.65 -1.71 8.45
CA HIS A 88 -11.14 -0.87 9.52
C HIS A 88 -10.47 0.37 8.96
N VAL A 89 -10.63 1.51 9.63
CA VAL A 89 -9.97 2.76 9.23
C VAL A 89 -8.45 2.60 9.38
N PRO A 90 -7.67 2.75 8.30
CA PRO A 90 -6.21 2.64 8.38
C PRO A 90 -5.63 3.79 9.23
N THR A 91 -4.84 3.43 10.24
CA THR A 91 -4.11 4.39 11.08
C THR A 91 -2.86 4.95 10.37
N ALA A 92 -2.24 4.14 9.51
CA ALA A 92 -1.06 4.51 8.73
C ALA A 92 -0.97 3.71 7.42
N GLY A 93 -0.11 4.18 6.50
CA GLY A 93 0.16 3.50 5.23
C GLY A 93 -0.73 3.96 4.07
N MET A 94 -0.89 3.10 3.07
CA MET A 94 -1.56 3.43 1.81
C MET A 94 -2.60 2.39 1.34
N PHE A 95 -2.96 1.45 2.23
CA PHE A 95 -3.83 0.33 1.89
C PHE A 95 -5.05 0.29 2.78
N LEU A 96 -6.20 -0.02 2.17
CA LEU A 96 -7.42 -0.40 2.88
C LEU A 96 -7.61 -1.91 2.73
N TRP A 97 -7.89 -2.57 3.84
CA TRP A 97 -8.18 -3.98 3.90
C TRP A 97 -9.67 -4.19 4.12
N VAL A 98 -10.32 -4.88 3.20
CA VAL A 98 -11.79 -4.98 3.14
C VAL A 98 -12.21 -6.44 3.09
N LYS A 99 -13.19 -6.80 3.91
CA LYS A 99 -13.84 -8.12 3.96
C LYS A 99 -15.19 -8.05 3.28
N ILE A 100 -15.45 -8.87 2.27
CA ILE A 100 -16.78 -8.93 1.63
C ILE A 100 -17.68 -9.89 2.43
N LYS A 101 -18.92 -9.48 2.70
CA LYS A 101 -19.93 -10.32 3.37
C LYS A 101 -20.55 -11.29 2.36
N GLY A 102 -20.84 -12.52 2.79
CA GLY A 102 -21.56 -13.52 1.98
C GLY A 102 -20.74 -14.19 0.88
N ILE A 103 -19.49 -13.76 0.65
CA ILE A 103 -18.58 -14.38 -0.34
C ILE A 103 -17.44 -15.06 0.41
N HIS A 104 -17.26 -16.36 0.20
CA HIS A 104 -16.20 -17.14 0.85
C HIS A 104 -14.82 -16.92 0.21
N ASP A 105 -14.76 -16.72 -1.11
CA ASP A 105 -13.52 -16.48 -1.85
C ASP A 105 -13.70 -15.36 -2.88
N VAL A 106 -12.95 -14.28 -2.74
CA VAL A 106 -13.01 -13.12 -3.64
C VAL A 106 -12.10 -13.26 -4.86
N ARG A 107 -11.26 -14.30 -4.95
CA ARG A 107 -10.30 -14.46 -6.05
C ARG A 107 -10.96 -14.42 -7.42
N LYS A 108 -11.95 -15.30 -7.64
CA LYS A 108 -12.69 -15.36 -8.92
C LYS A 108 -13.44 -14.06 -9.21
N LEU A 109 -14.04 -13.45 -8.19
CA LEU A 109 -14.74 -12.18 -8.33
C LEU A 109 -13.80 -11.08 -8.84
N ILE A 110 -12.59 -10.99 -8.28
CA ILE A 110 -11.62 -9.95 -8.62
C ILE A 110 -10.93 -10.22 -9.94
N GLU A 111 -10.37 -11.42 -10.12
CA GLU A 111 -9.55 -11.77 -11.28
C GLU A 111 -10.39 -11.88 -12.57
N GLU A 112 -11.64 -12.35 -12.48
CA GLU A 112 -12.47 -12.57 -13.68
C GLU A 112 -13.48 -11.43 -13.91
N LYS A 113 -14.22 -11.02 -12.86
CA LYS A 113 -15.33 -10.06 -13.02
C LYS A 113 -14.88 -8.61 -12.84
N ALA A 114 -14.10 -8.32 -11.79
CA ALA A 114 -13.65 -6.95 -11.51
C ALA A 114 -12.69 -6.46 -12.59
N PHE A 115 -11.80 -7.33 -13.08
CA PHE A 115 -10.90 -7.02 -14.19
C PHE A 115 -11.66 -6.60 -15.46
N LYS A 116 -12.76 -7.28 -15.81
CA LYS A 116 -13.62 -6.91 -16.95
C LYS A 116 -14.33 -5.57 -16.77
N LYS A 117 -14.58 -5.14 -15.53
CA LYS A 117 -15.14 -3.82 -15.21
C LYS A 117 -14.04 -2.78 -14.93
N GLU A 118 -12.79 -3.06 -15.33
CA GLU A 118 -11.61 -2.19 -15.19
C GLU A 118 -11.27 -1.83 -13.74
N ILE A 119 -11.63 -2.70 -12.80
CA ILE A 119 -11.30 -2.54 -11.39
C ILE A 119 -10.14 -3.48 -11.08
N PHE A 120 -9.04 -2.91 -10.59
CA PHE A 120 -7.90 -3.70 -10.14
C PHE A 120 -7.75 -3.59 -8.62
N MET A 121 -7.92 -4.72 -7.93
CA MET A 121 -7.71 -4.86 -6.49
C MET A 121 -6.92 -6.15 -6.24
N LEU A 122 -6.25 -6.24 -5.10
CA LEU A 122 -5.45 -7.42 -4.79
C LEU A 122 -6.25 -8.41 -3.94
N PRO A 123 -6.45 -9.67 -4.37
CA PRO A 123 -7.03 -10.70 -3.53
C PRO A 123 -6.21 -10.92 -2.25
N GLY A 124 -6.90 -11.09 -1.13
CA GLY A 124 -6.28 -11.20 0.19
C GLY A 124 -5.51 -12.51 0.40
N CYS A 125 -5.83 -13.56 -0.36
CA CYS A 125 -5.18 -14.87 -0.28
C CYS A 125 -3.66 -14.82 -0.48
N GLY A 126 -3.13 -13.83 -1.22
CA GLY A 126 -1.69 -13.65 -1.41
C GLY A 126 -0.92 -13.19 -0.15
N PHE A 127 -1.63 -12.85 0.93
CA PHE A 127 -1.05 -12.38 2.19
C PHE A 127 -1.09 -13.43 3.31
N TYR A 128 -1.58 -14.64 3.03
CA TYR A 128 -1.61 -15.76 3.97
C TYR A 128 -0.56 -16.81 3.57
N ILE A 129 -0.07 -17.57 4.55
CA ILE A 129 0.89 -18.68 4.33
C ILE A 129 0.27 -19.72 3.39
N ASP A 130 -0.95 -20.15 3.69
CA ASP A 130 -1.75 -20.96 2.78
C ASP A 130 -2.53 -20.04 1.84
N SER A 131 -1.96 -19.80 0.66
CA SER A 131 -2.59 -19.00 -0.37
C SER A 131 -3.69 -19.75 -1.12
N SER A 132 -3.86 -21.07 -0.90
CA SER A 132 -4.93 -21.85 -1.54
C SER A 132 -6.26 -21.77 -0.77
N ALA A 133 -6.21 -21.39 0.50
CA ALA A 133 -7.38 -21.23 1.34
C ALA A 133 -8.32 -20.13 0.82
N PRO A 134 -9.65 -20.33 0.89
CA PRO A 134 -10.63 -19.33 0.50
C PRO A 134 -10.49 -18.09 1.38
N CYS A 135 -10.43 -16.92 0.75
CA CYS A 135 -10.22 -15.66 1.44
C CYS A 135 -11.30 -14.64 1.05
N PRO A 136 -12.11 -14.13 1.99
CA PRO A 136 -13.13 -13.13 1.72
C PRO A 136 -12.57 -11.69 1.65
N TYR A 137 -11.25 -11.52 1.74
CA TYR A 137 -10.61 -10.20 1.86
C TYR A 137 -9.96 -9.75 0.56
N PHE A 138 -9.89 -8.44 0.37
CA PHE A 138 -9.08 -7.81 -0.66
C PHE A 138 -8.36 -6.56 -0.13
N ARG A 139 -7.30 -6.16 -0.86
CA ARG A 139 -6.51 -4.96 -0.60
C ARG A 139 -6.76 -3.93 -1.69
N ALA A 140 -7.21 -2.74 -1.28
CA ALA A 140 -7.29 -1.56 -2.14
C ALA A 140 -6.14 -0.60 -1.81
N SER A 141 -5.52 0.02 -2.82
CA SER A 141 -4.52 1.08 -2.64
C SER A 141 -5.14 2.44 -2.92
N PHE A 142 -4.88 3.43 -2.05
CA PHE A 142 -5.28 4.82 -2.26
C PHE A 142 -4.10 5.73 -2.62
N SER A 143 -2.94 5.16 -2.94
CA SER A 143 -1.71 5.94 -3.20
C SER A 143 -1.74 6.82 -4.46
N SER A 144 -2.58 6.47 -5.44
CA SER A 144 -2.47 7.03 -6.79
C SER A 144 -3.80 7.29 -7.49
N ALA A 145 -4.89 6.67 -7.02
CA ALA A 145 -6.22 6.89 -7.58
C ALA A 145 -6.76 8.27 -7.19
N SER A 146 -7.51 8.92 -8.07
CA SER A 146 -8.26 10.13 -7.72
C SER A 146 -9.53 9.79 -6.91
N PRO A 147 -10.11 10.74 -6.15
CA PRO A 147 -11.38 10.51 -5.46
C PRO A 147 -12.51 10.02 -6.37
N GLU A 148 -12.59 10.53 -7.60
CA GLU A 148 -13.59 10.14 -8.60
C GLU A 148 -13.38 8.69 -9.06
N GLN A 149 -12.12 8.29 -9.25
CA GLN A 149 -11.77 6.91 -9.58
C GLN A 149 -12.10 5.96 -8.43
N MET A 150 -11.88 6.39 -7.18
CA MET A 150 -12.23 5.60 -5.99
C MET A 150 -13.75 5.41 -5.87
N ASP A 151 -14.53 6.47 -6.07
CA ASP A 151 -16.00 6.41 -6.05
C ASP A 151 -16.53 5.46 -7.13
N LEU A 152 -16.04 5.60 -8.36
CA LEU A 152 -16.42 4.73 -9.48
C LEU A 152 -16.01 3.26 -9.25
N ALA A 153 -14.81 3.03 -8.73
CA ALA A 153 -14.31 1.67 -8.45
C ALA A 153 -15.17 0.97 -7.40
N PHE A 154 -15.52 1.64 -6.30
CA PHE A 154 -16.37 1.06 -5.27
C PHE A 154 -17.83 0.94 -5.67
N GLN A 155 -18.34 1.86 -6.50
CA GLN A 155 -19.66 1.71 -7.11
C GLN A 155 -19.74 0.44 -7.97
N ARG A 156 -18.80 0.26 -8.91
CA ARG A 156 -18.76 -0.92 -9.79
C ARG A 156 -18.53 -2.20 -8.99
N LEU A 157 -17.70 -2.17 -7.94
CA LEU A 157 -17.49 -3.29 -7.05
C LEU A 157 -18.76 -3.68 -6.28
N ALA A 158 -19.47 -2.70 -5.71
CA ALA A 158 -20.71 -2.93 -4.99
C ALA A 158 -21.75 -3.61 -5.89
N GLN A 159 -21.87 -3.18 -7.15
CA GLN A 159 -22.73 -3.84 -8.13
C GLN A 159 -22.31 -5.29 -8.39
N LEU A 160 -21.01 -5.55 -8.56
CA LEU A 160 -20.48 -6.91 -8.77
C LEU A 160 -20.73 -7.85 -7.58
N ILE A 161 -20.60 -7.33 -6.36
CA ILE A 161 -20.89 -8.10 -5.14
C ILE A 161 -22.37 -8.46 -5.12
N LYS A 162 -23.28 -7.49 -5.37
CA LYS A 162 -24.73 -7.74 -5.41
C LYS A 162 -25.15 -8.73 -6.51
N GLU A 163 -24.46 -8.73 -7.65
CA GLU A 163 -24.68 -9.69 -8.75
C GLU A 163 -24.14 -11.11 -8.44
N SER A 164 -23.30 -11.25 -7.41
CA SER A 164 -22.62 -12.50 -7.05
C SER A 164 -23.07 -13.09 -5.71
N LEU A 165 -23.94 -12.38 -5.00
CA LEU A 165 -24.68 -12.85 -3.82
C LEU A 165 -25.98 -13.52 -4.27
#